data_AF-A0A7C2D8P2-F1
#
_entry.id   AF-A0A7C2D8P2-F1
#
_cell.length_a   1.000
_cell.length_b   1.000
_cell.length_c   1.000
_cell.angle_alpha   90.00
_cell.angle_beta   90.00
_cell.angle_gamma   90.00
#
_symmetry.space_group_name_H-M   'P 1'
#
loop_
_entity.id
_entity.type
_entity.pdbx_description
1 polymer ?
#
loop_
_entity_poly.entity_id
_entity_poly.type
_entity_poly.pdbx_seq_one_letter_code
_entity_poly.pdbx_strand_id
1 'polypeptide(L)'
;MHRRMVKEGPTGCPTPFTSRPSLPITPHEDVMTLRSWSAVLRARLGHDERGFTMVEALASLTILAVGVFAVATAMGFGLKTSGMSRQRLAARAAAEQQMELARALNYESVVLDDADPLPHSSDPTHPDHWVDAAAQTFDPDADGPMAPEPIARVPGASPALHHVQSPFYSGNTRFEVYIYVTWVDLERDGTGAMDADDGNGDGVSDAGGHDAKRVTVAIRWQEQGGRWRVERMGSLFSDGKIPYHGTTGSAAPPTSSPSPSPSPTPSPTGTGPTGTLTIANGAQYTTSTIVTITLCSNDATEYQLSNDGATWGAKQGYSGSCTSTIYTLPPGDGEKTVWGRFWRNDTVGPATSDTIVLDTTPPNAPSGLTATRSSNKKTVTLSWSAPSPPSGDQAGYRVYRRATTGSTWVPVSCGGTGTTCTDDVSGQSGYQRTNYEYYVVAYDLAGNESAQSNHVTV
;
A
#
# COMPACT_ATOMS: atom_id res chain seq x y z
N MET A 1 47.44 69.06 -51.58
CA MET A 1 46.94 68.77 -52.95
C MET A 1 45.42 68.58 -52.81
N HIS A 2 44.50 69.20 -53.57
CA HIS A 2 44.26 69.11 -55.04
C HIS A 2 43.99 67.64 -55.49
N ARG A 3 42.89 67.29 -56.20
CA ARG A 3 41.73 68.10 -56.67
C ARG A 3 40.59 67.19 -57.26
N ARG A 4 39.30 67.49 -56.98
CA ARG A 4 38.07 67.18 -57.80
C ARG A 4 37.71 65.67 -58.05
N MET A 5 36.50 65.23 -58.47
CA MET A 5 35.13 65.79 -58.72
C MET A 5 34.08 64.63 -58.50
N VAL A 6 32.84 64.77 -57.97
CA VAL A 6 31.57 65.39 -58.50
C VAL A 6 31.03 64.65 -59.74
N LYS A 7 29.73 64.35 -60.00
CA LYS A 7 28.34 64.82 -59.66
C LYS A 7 27.40 63.57 -59.63
N GLU A 8 26.11 63.50 -59.25
CA GLU A 8 25.05 64.40 -58.68
C GLU A 8 24.35 63.62 -57.51
N GLY A 9 23.03 63.38 -57.29
CA GLY A 9 21.72 63.83 -57.85
C GLY A 9 20.51 63.14 -57.17
N PRO A 10 19.27 63.75 -57.09
CA PRO A 10 18.33 63.39 -56.01
C PRO A 10 16.82 63.22 -56.35
N THR A 11 16.02 63.01 -55.28
CA THR A 11 14.53 63.00 -55.13
C THR A 11 13.81 61.68 -55.47
N GLY A 12 12.67 61.32 -54.83
CA GLY A 12 11.91 62.02 -53.78
C GLY A 12 10.99 61.07 -52.96
N CYS A 13 10.32 61.58 -51.93
CA CYS A 13 9.46 60.82 -50.98
C CYS A 13 7.99 61.33 -51.02
N PRO A 14 7.05 60.98 -50.10
CA PRO A 14 5.85 60.18 -50.43
C PRO A 14 4.52 60.97 -50.30
N THR A 15 3.43 60.32 -49.84
CA THR A 15 2.07 60.82 -49.44
C THR A 15 0.94 60.72 -50.52
N PRO A 16 -0.37 60.89 -50.19
CA PRO A 16 -1.16 60.09 -49.22
C PRO A 16 -2.68 59.87 -49.59
N PHE A 17 -3.44 59.16 -48.72
CA PHE A 17 -4.94 59.15 -48.61
C PHE A 17 -5.75 58.71 -49.88
N THR A 18 -7.06 58.42 -49.91
CA THR A 18 -8.22 58.77 -49.05
C THR A 18 -9.26 57.59 -48.99
N SER A 19 -10.57 57.82 -48.75
CA SER A 19 -11.50 56.82 -48.18
C SER A 19 -12.91 56.73 -48.81
N ARG A 20 -13.59 55.58 -48.56
CA ARG A 20 -15.07 55.34 -48.64
C ARG A 20 -15.71 55.37 -50.06
N PRO A 21 -16.98 54.92 -50.29
CA PRO A 21 -18.13 54.74 -49.38
C PRO A 21 -18.79 53.32 -49.41
N SER A 22 -20.11 53.23 -49.14
CA SER A 22 -20.88 52.02 -48.78
C SER A 22 -22.37 52.10 -49.14
N LEU A 23 -23.11 50.97 -49.06
CA LEU A 23 -24.58 50.78 -49.23
C LEU A 23 -25.09 50.76 -50.70
N PRO A 24 -26.29 50.19 -51.02
CA PRO A 24 -27.39 49.74 -50.14
C PRO A 24 -27.86 48.27 -50.31
N ILE A 25 -29.01 47.94 -49.71
CA ILE A 25 -29.72 46.64 -49.68
C ILE A 25 -31.17 46.84 -50.20
N THR A 26 -31.94 45.75 -50.33
CA THR A 26 -33.41 45.64 -50.56
C THR A 26 -33.82 45.38 -52.03
N PRO A 27 -35.03 44.85 -52.33
CA PRO A 27 -35.13 43.43 -52.72
C PRO A 27 -35.95 43.19 -54.01
N HIS A 28 -36.06 41.94 -54.44
CA HIS A 28 -37.23 41.50 -55.21
C HIS A 28 -37.47 39.99 -55.01
N GLU A 29 -38.74 39.63 -54.84
CA GLU A 29 -39.22 38.24 -54.91
C GLU A 29 -39.41 37.84 -56.38
N ASP A 30 -39.21 36.55 -56.70
CA ASP A 30 -40.04 35.90 -57.73
C ASP A 30 -40.13 34.37 -57.47
N VAL A 31 -41.20 33.74 -57.93
CA VAL A 31 -41.66 32.42 -57.46
C VAL A 31 -41.59 31.35 -58.54
N MET A 32 -40.76 30.31 -58.34
CA MET A 32 -40.75 29.10 -59.19
C MET A 32 -40.92 27.79 -58.40
N THR A 33 -42.15 27.62 -57.91
CA THR A 33 -42.94 26.37 -57.89
C THR A 33 -42.22 25.01 -57.85
N LEU A 34 -42.39 24.29 -56.74
CA LEU A 34 -42.11 22.86 -56.58
C LEU A 34 -43.00 21.95 -57.48
N ARG A 35 -42.62 21.72 -58.75
CA ARG A 35 -43.21 20.65 -59.60
C ARG A 35 -42.23 20.06 -60.61
N SER A 36 -41.41 19.07 -60.20
CA SER A 36 -41.07 17.85 -60.97
C SER A 36 -39.94 17.02 -60.33
N TRP A 37 -40.28 16.27 -59.27
CA TRP A 37 -39.54 15.05 -58.97
C TRP A 37 -39.79 13.99 -60.07
N SER A 38 -39.04 12.87 -60.03
CA SER A 38 -39.27 11.61 -60.76
C SER A 38 -38.88 11.45 -62.24
N ALA A 39 -37.96 12.27 -62.78
CA ALA A 39 -37.34 11.99 -64.10
C ALA A 39 -35.88 11.49 -64.00
N VAL A 40 -34.98 12.29 -63.43
CA VAL A 40 -33.52 12.07 -63.54
C VAL A 40 -32.98 10.93 -62.64
N LEU A 41 -33.64 10.63 -61.52
CA LEU A 41 -33.14 9.64 -60.55
C LEU A 41 -33.36 8.16 -60.94
N ARG A 42 -34.08 7.87 -62.03
CA ARG A 42 -34.53 6.50 -62.37
C ARG A 42 -33.76 5.85 -63.54
N ALA A 43 -32.61 6.41 -63.93
CA ALA A 43 -31.81 5.97 -65.08
C ALA A 43 -30.39 5.49 -64.73
N ARG A 44 -30.12 5.15 -63.46
CA ARG A 44 -28.87 4.48 -63.01
C ARG A 44 -29.10 3.35 -61.99
N LEU A 45 -30.25 2.68 -62.06
CA LEU A 45 -30.51 1.37 -61.44
C LEU A 45 -30.76 0.38 -62.57
N GLY A 46 -29.68 -0.08 -63.19
CA GLY A 46 -29.73 -0.76 -64.50
C GLY A 46 -28.40 -1.37 -64.93
N HIS A 47 -27.67 -1.97 -64.00
CA HIS A 47 -26.64 -2.98 -64.26
C HIS A 47 -26.54 -3.94 -63.07
N ASP A 48 -26.50 -5.23 -63.39
CA ASP A 48 -26.04 -6.34 -62.56
C ASP A 48 -26.58 -6.46 -61.12
N GLU A 49 -27.88 -6.74 -60.97
CA GLU A 49 -28.33 -7.67 -59.92
C GLU A 49 -27.83 -9.10 -60.25
N ARG A 50 -26.53 -9.33 -60.03
CA ARG A 50 -26.04 -10.70 -59.86
C ARG A 50 -26.37 -11.11 -58.44
N GLY A 51 -27.23 -12.11 -58.27
CA GLY A 51 -27.54 -12.66 -56.94
C GLY A 51 -26.24 -13.06 -56.22
N PHE A 52 -26.15 -12.69 -54.93
CA PHE A 52 -24.95 -12.81 -54.09
C PHE A 52 -24.16 -14.08 -54.41
N THR A 53 -22.98 -13.93 -55.00
CA THR A 53 -22.22 -15.10 -55.44
C THR A 53 -21.79 -15.90 -54.22
N MET A 54 -21.85 -17.23 -54.29
CA MET A 54 -21.42 -18.08 -53.17
C MET A 54 -19.97 -17.79 -52.76
N VAL A 55 -19.14 -17.36 -53.71
CA VAL A 55 -17.76 -16.90 -53.52
C VAL A 55 -17.69 -15.64 -52.64
N GLU A 56 -18.57 -14.67 -52.85
CA GLU A 56 -18.62 -13.41 -52.10
C GLU A 56 -19.17 -13.61 -50.67
N ALA A 57 -20.17 -14.48 -50.50
CA ALA A 57 -20.62 -14.92 -49.18
C ALA A 57 -19.51 -15.66 -48.41
N LEU A 58 -18.75 -16.54 -49.08
CA LEU A 58 -17.60 -17.23 -48.50
C LEU A 58 -16.46 -16.27 -48.15
N ALA A 59 -16.14 -15.30 -49.02
CA ALA A 59 -15.14 -14.27 -48.75
C ALA A 59 -15.53 -13.36 -47.57
N SER A 60 -16.81 -13.01 -47.47
CA SER A 60 -17.34 -12.24 -46.33
C SER A 60 -17.23 -13.04 -45.02
N LEU A 61 -17.55 -14.34 -45.06
CA LEU A 61 -17.43 -15.24 -43.91
C LEU A 61 -15.96 -15.46 -43.49
N THR A 62 -15.01 -15.60 -44.41
CA THR A 62 -13.59 -15.74 -44.02
C THR A 62 -13.00 -14.44 -43.48
N ILE A 63 -13.33 -13.28 -44.06
CA ILE A 63 -12.92 -11.98 -43.52
C ILE A 63 -13.52 -11.77 -42.12
N LEU A 64 -14.79 -12.09 -41.91
CA LEU A 64 -15.44 -11.99 -40.61
C LEU A 64 -14.86 -12.98 -39.59
N ALA A 65 -14.57 -14.22 -39.98
CA ALA A 65 -13.93 -15.21 -39.10
C ALA A 65 -12.53 -14.78 -38.66
N VAL A 66 -11.71 -14.25 -39.59
CA VAL A 66 -10.38 -13.67 -39.27
C VAL A 66 -10.51 -12.46 -38.37
N GLY A 67 -11.48 -11.57 -38.63
CA GLY A 67 -11.76 -10.40 -37.78
C GLY A 67 -12.18 -10.78 -36.36
N VAL A 68 -13.12 -11.71 -36.20
CA VAL A 68 -13.56 -12.21 -34.88
C VAL A 68 -12.41 -12.91 -34.15
N PHE A 69 -11.59 -13.71 -34.84
CA PHE A 69 -10.42 -14.35 -34.25
C PHE A 69 -9.36 -13.34 -33.80
N ALA A 70 -9.11 -12.29 -34.59
CA ALA A 70 -8.20 -11.20 -34.22
C ALA A 70 -8.70 -10.42 -33.00
N VAL A 71 -10.00 -10.13 -32.92
CA VAL A 71 -10.60 -9.46 -31.74
C VAL A 71 -10.55 -10.36 -30.51
N ALA A 72 -10.90 -11.65 -30.62
CA ALA A 72 -10.87 -12.59 -29.51
C ALA A 72 -9.44 -12.81 -28.96
N THR A 73 -8.44 -12.91 -29.84
CA THR A 73 -7.03 -13.04 -29.42
C THR A 73 -6.50 -11.75 -28.79
N ALA A 74 -6.86 -10.57 -29.32
CA ALA A 74 -6.53 -9.28 -28.71
C ALA A 74 -7.15 -9.09 -27.31
N MET A 75 -8.43 -9.46 -27.14
CA MET A 75 -9.09 -9.44 -25.82
C MET A 75 -8.43 -10.42 -24.84
N GLY A 76 -8.12 -11.64 -25.28
CA GLY A 76 -7.41 -12.63 -24.47
C GLY A 76 -6.00 -12.19 -24.05
N PHE A 77 -5.31 -11.40 -24.88
CA PHE A 77 -4.03 -10.78 -24.54
C PHE A 77 -4.21 -9.64 -23.51
N GLY A 78 -5.17 -8.74 -23.74
CA GLY A 78 -5.44 -7.60 -22.85
C GLY A 78 -5.88 -7.99 -21.43
N LEU A 79 -6.65 -9.08 -21.29
CA LEU A 79 -7.02 -9.61 -19.97
C LEU A 79 -5.81 -10.18 -19.22
N LYS A 80 -4.91 -10.90 -19.92
CA LYS A 80 -3.67 -11.44 -19.33
C LYS A 80 -2.70 -10.33 -18.90
N THR A 81 -2.52 -9.29 -19.70
CA THR A 81 -1.64 -8.16 -19.32
C THR A 81 -2.22 -7.38 -18.14
N SER A 82 -3.54 -7.15 -18.08
CA SER A 82 -4.18 -6.55 -16.90
C SER A 82 -3.99 -7.39 -15.63
N GLY A 83 -4.08 -8.72 -15.74
CA GLY A 83 -3.81 -9.65 -14.63
C GLY A 83 -2.38 -9.54 -14.07
N MET A 84 -1.36 -9.56 -14.94
CA MET A 84 0.04 -9.43 -14.52
C MET A 84 0.33 -8.09 -13.83
N SER A 85 -0.26 -6.98 -14.29
CA SER A 85 -0.11 -5.68 -13.64
C SER A 85 -0.69 -5.66 -12.21
N ARG A 86 -1.85 -6.30 -12.00
CA ARG A 86 -2.45 -6.43 -10.65
C ARG A 86 -1.59 -7.27 -9.71
N GLN A 87 -1.00 -8.37 -10.21
CA GLN A 87 -0.11 -9.22 -9.40
C GLN A 87 1.10 -8.44 -8.88
N ARG A 88 1.73 -7.59 -9.71
CA ARG A 88 2.87 -6.76 -9.28
C ARG A 88 2.48 -5.66 -8.29
N LEU A 89 1.31 -5.05 -8.48
CA LEU A 89 0.76 -4.08 -7.53
C LEU A 89 0.51 -4.71 -6.15
N ALA A 90 -0.08 -5.90 -6.11
CA ALA A 90 -0.28 -6.65 -4.87
C ALA A 90 1.06 -7.04 -4.20
N ALA A 91 2.06 -7.47 -4.98
CA ALA A 91 3.39 -7.78 -4.46
C ALA A 91 4.07 -6.54 -3.86
N ARG A 92 4.01 -5.38 -4.52
CA ARG A 92 4.58 -4.12 -4.01
C ARG A 92 3.92 -3.66 -2.73
N ALA A 93 2.59 -3.61 -2.68
CA ALA A 93 1.85 -3.21 -1.48
C ALA A 93 2.17 -4.11 -0.28
N ALA A 94 2.33 -5.43 -0.48
CA ALA A 94 2.75 -6.34 0.56
C ALA A 94 4.22 -6.11 1.00
N ALA A 95 5.14 -5.82 0.08
CA ALA A 95 6.52 -5.47 0.42
C ALA A 95 6.59 -4.16 1.22
N GLU A 96 5.82 -3.14 0.81
CA GLU A 96 5.68 -1.86 1.49
C GLU A 96 5.13 -2.05 2.92
N GLN A 97 4.10 -2.89 3.10
CA GLN A 97 3.58 -3.24 4.42
C GLN A 97 4.62 -3.91 5.33
N GLN A 98 5.40 -4.88 4.84
CA GLN A 98 6.45 -5.53 5.64
C GLN A 98 7.58 -4.58 6.00
N MET A 99 7.92 -3.63 5.12
CA MET A 99 8.93 -2.61 5.39
C MET A 99 8.46 -1.58 6.41
N GLU A 100 7.17 -1.26 6.45
CA GLU A 100 6.61 -0.39 7.48
C GLU A 100 6.56 -1.09 8.86
N LEU A 101 6.28 -2.40 8.89
CA LEU A 101 6.44 -3.21 10.11
C LEU A 101 7.89 -3.22 10.61
N ALA A 102 8.88 -3.25 9.70
CA ALA A 102 10.29 -3.11 10.07
C ALA A 102 10.63 -1.70 10.62
N ARG A 103 9.98 -0.63 10.13
CA ARG A 103 10.12 0.75 10.64
C ARG A 103 9.46 0.98 12.00
N ALA A 104 8.51 0.13 12.40
CA ALA A 104 7.93 0.14 13.74
C ALA A 104 8.86 -0.47 14.81
N LEU A 105 10.00 -1.05 14.43
CA LEU A 105 10.98 -1.65 15.35
C LEU A 105 12.11 -0.68 15.70
N ASN A 106 12.56 -0.72 16.95
CA ASN A 106 13.82 -0.10 17.37
C ASN A 106 15.00 -0.74 16.65
N TYR A 107 16.09 0.00 16.43
CA TYR A 107 17.27 -0.50 15.68
C TYR A 107 17.83 -1.83 16.21
N GLU A 108 17.84 -2.03 17.53
CA GLU A 108 18.23 -3.31 18.15
C GLU A 108 17.33 -4.47 17.74
N SER A 109 16.02 -4.24 17.67
CA SER A 109 14.98 -5.21 17.28
C SER A 109 14.88 -5.46 15.77
N VAL A 110 15.51 -4.65 14.92
CA VAL A 110 15.65 -4.94 13.48
C VAL A 110 16.69 -6.07 13.33
N VAL A 111 16.28 -7.31 13.54
CA VAL A 111 17.06 -8.55 13.38
C VAL A 111 16.13 -9.69 13.01
N LEU A 112 16.67 -10.77 12.42
CA LEU A 112 15.92 -12.03 12.30
C LEU A 112 15.89 -12.81 13.62
N ASP A 113 14.74 -13.36 14.01
CA ASP A 113 14.61 -14.29 15.15
C ASP A 113 14.96 -15.74 14.82
N ASP A 114 15.16 -16.04 13.53
CA ASP A 114 15.45 -17.37 13.00
C ASP A 114 16.70 -18.03 13.57
N ALA A 115 16.67 -19.36 13.60
CA ALA A 115 17.81 -20.18 13.97
C ALA A 115 18.85 -20.28 12.84
N ASP A 116 20.11 -20.56 13.20
CA ASP A 116 21.18 -20.87 12.25
C ASP A 116 21.01 -22.30 11.69
N PRO A 117 21.06 -22.54 10.36
CA PRO A 117 21.16 -21.56 9.27
C PRO A 117 19.80 -21.13 8.71
N LEU A 118 19.75 -19.97 8.04
CA LEU A 118 18.67 -19.72 7.08
C LEU A 118 18.67 -20.77 5.96
N PRO A 119 17.50 -21.13 5.40
CA PRO A 119 17.44 -22.07 4.29
C PRO A 119 18.15 -21.53 3.05
N HIS A 120 18.76 -22.43 2.28
CA HIS A 120 19.27 -22.17 0.93
C HIS A 120 18.44 -22.96 -0.10
N SER A 121 18.19 -22.37 -1.28
CA SER A 121 17.44 -23.00 -2.35
C SER A 121 18.24 -23.15 -3.65
N SER A 122 18.23 -24.35 -4.24
CA SER A 122 18.87 -24.62 -5.54
C SER A 122 18.04 -24.18 -6.75
N ASP A 123 16.85 -23.60 -6.55
CA ASP A 123 16.02 -22.99 -7.59
C ASP A 123 16.39 -21.50 -7.73
N PRO A 124 17.02 -21.06 -8.85
CA PRO A 124 17.43 -19.66 -9.03
C PRO A 124 16.27 -18.66 -9.15
N THR A 125 15.01 -19.14 -9.19
CA THR A 125 13.81 -18.30 -9.10
C THR A 125 13.25 -18.18 -7.67
N HIS A 126 13.96 -18.74 -6.68
CA HIS A 126 13.64 -18.65 -5.27
C HIS A 126 14.47 -17.54 -4.60
N PRO A 127 13.87 -16.71 -3.72
CA PRO A 127 14.61 -15.72 -2.92
C PRO A 127 15.83 -16.31 -2.19
N ASP A 128 15.63 -17.43 -1.48
CA ASP A 128 16.68 -18.18 -0.75
C ASP A 128 17.80 -18.80 -1.61
N HIS A 129 17.79 -18.62 -2.95
CA HIS A 129 18.96 -18.96 -3.76
C HIS A 129 20.19 -18.11 -3.41
N TRP A 130 19.93 -16.91 -2.90
CA TRP A 130 20.90 -15.86 -2.62
C TRP A 130 21.36 -15.84 -1.16
N VAL A 131 20.97 -16.87 -0.38
CA VAL A 131 21.48 -17.15 0.97
C VAL A 131 22.65 -18.13 0.86
N ASP A 132 23.82 -17.79 1.39
CA ASP A 132 24.88 -18.76 1.65
C ASP A 132 24.76 -19.26 3.10
N ALA A 133 24.19 -20.45 3.25
CA ALA A 133 23.97 -21.10 4.54
C ALA A 133 25.27 -21.55 5.25
N ALA A 134 26.43 -21.54 4.57
CA ALA A 134 27.73 -21.84 5.16
C ALA A 134 28.50 -20.58 5.58
N ALA A 135 28.42 -19.50 4.77
CA ALA A 135 29.01 -18.20 5.09
C ALA A 135 28.13 -17.34 6.01
N GLN A 136 26.84 -17.67 6.14
CA GLN A 136 25.83 -16.85 6.82
C GLN A 136 25.70 -15.44 6.21
N THR A 137 25.76 -15.37 4.88
CA THR A 137 25.54 -14.15 4.10
C THR A 137 24.28 -14.26 3.24
N PHE A 138 23.73 -13.10 2.86
CA PHE A 138 22.65 -12.98 1.90
C PHE A 138 22.99 -11.90 0.88
N ASP A 139 22.76 -12.18 -0.40
CA ASP A 139 22.92 -11.21 -1.47
C ASP A 139 21.63 -10.43 -1.74
N PRO A 140 21.60 -9.10 -1.47
CA PRO A 140 20.38 -8.31 -1.58
C PRO A 140 19.99 -7.92 -3.01
N ASP A 141 20.93 -7.88 -3.96
CA ASP A 141 20.68 -7.46 -5.35
C ASP A 141 20.86 -8.55 -6.42
N ALA A 142 21.34 -9.72 -6.01
CA ALA A 142 21.41 -11.00 -6.73
C ALA A 142 22.49 -11.07 -7.81
N ASP A 143 22.14 -10.90 -9.09
CA ASP A 143 23.12 -10.84 -10.19
C ASP A 143 23.71 -9.42 -10.36
N GLY A 144 23.73 -8.62 -9.29
CA GLY A 144 24.10 -7.21 -9.32
C GLY A 144 25.55 -6.92 -8.92
N PRO A 145 25.91 -5.64 -8.73
CA PRO A 145 27.26 -5.22 -8.34
C PRO A 145 27.52 -5.28 -6.82
N MET A 146 26.53 -5.59 -5.97
CA MET A 146 26.75 -5.71 -4.54
C MET A 146 27.48 -7.02 -4.19
N ALA A 147 28.03 -7.10 -2.98
CA ALA A 147 28.58 -8.32 -2.42
C ALA A 147 27.59 -8.94 -1.41
N PRO A 148 27.59 -10.27 -1.20
CA PRO A 148 26.79 -10.91 -0.16
C PRO A 148 27.10 -10.34 1.24
N GLU A 149 26.07 -9.84 1.92
CA GLU A 149 26.17 -9.15 3.20
C GLU A 149 25.95 -10.13 4.37
N PRO A 150 26.62 -9.99 5.54
CA PRO A 150 26.41 -10.88 6.70
C PRO A 150 24.99 -10.79 7.26
N ILE A 151 24.37 -11.92 7.61
CA ILE A 151 22.99 -11.96 8.12
C ILE A 151 22.91 -11.47 9.57
N ALA A 152 22.07 -10.45 9.81
CA ALA A 152 21.83 -9.85 11.12
C ALA A 152 20.68 -10.56 11.85
N ARG A 153 21.03 -11.51 12.72
CA ARG A 153 20.08 -12.39 13.43
C ARG A 153 20.39 -12.50 14.93
N VAL A 154 19.35 -12.70 15.74
CA VAL A 154 19.44 -13.02 17.17
C VAL A 154 18.37 -14.09 17.47
N PRO A 155 18.75 -15.39 17.53
CA PRO A 155 17.78 -16.47 17.61
C PRO A 155 16.81 -16.37 18.79
N GLY A 156 15.51 -16.34 18.51
CA GLY A 156 14.44 -16.19 19.50
C GLY A 156 14.27 -14.78 20.09
N ALA A 157 14.79 -13.74 19.43
CA ALA A 157 14.55 -12.35 19.80
C ALA A 157 13.05 -11.97 19.70
N SER A 158 12.60 -11.04 20.55
CA SER A 158 11.24 -10.52 20.52
C SER A 158 11.16 -9.11 21.12
N PRO A 159 10.61 -8.11 20.42
CA PRO A 159 10.17 -8.15 19.03
C PRO A 159 11.35 -8.24 18.05
N ALA A 160 11.12 -8.87 16.91
CA ALA A 160 12.08 -9.11 15.83
C ALA A 160 11.33 -9.35 14.51
N LEU A 161 12.07 -9.42 13.39
CA LEU A 161 11.55 -9.86 12.10
C LEU A 161 11.72 -11.38 11.97
N HIS A 162 10.85 -12.03 11.19
CA HIS A 162 10.94 -13.47 10.92
C HIS A 162 11.10 -13.70 9.41
N HIS A 163 11.98 -14.62 9.02
CA HIS A 163 12.41 -14.80 7.64
C HIS A 163 11.28 -15.28 6.71
N VAL A 164 10.54 -16.33 7.07
CA VAL A 164 9.45 -16.88 6.24
C VAL A 164 8.09 -16.43 6.76
N GLN A 165 7.49 -15.44 6.11
CA GLN A 165 6.18 -14.92 6.49
C GLN A 165 5.03 -15.78 5.93
N SER A 166 3.86 -15.67 6.55
CA SER A 166 2.67 -16.41 6.11
C SER A 166 2.24 -16.00 4.69
N PRO A 167 2.05 -16.96 3.76
CA PRO A 167 1.74 -16.64 2.37
C PRO A 167 0.30 -16.11 2.21
N PHE A 168 0.14 -15.02 1.47
CA PHE A 168 -1.16 -14.39 1.21
C PHE A 168 -1.69 -14.68 -0.20
N TYR A 169 -2.94 -14.32 -0.46
CA TYR A 169 -3.59 -14.46 -1.76
C TYR A 169 -4.11 -13.13 -2.28
N SER A 170 -3.92 -12.86 -3.57
CA SER A 170 -4.63 -11.80 -4.29
C SER A 170 -5.34 -12.39 -5.51
N GLY A 171 -6.68 -12.47 -5.42
CA GLY A 171 -7.49 -13.30 -6.30
C GLY A 171 -7.01 -14.76 -6.26
N ASN A 172 -6.83 -15.38 -7.44
CA ASN A 172 -6.32 -16.75 -7.56
C ASN A 172 -4.79 -16.88 -7.50
N THR A 173 -4.05 -15.83 -7.11
CA THR A 173 -2.59 -15.86 -7.05
C THR A 173 -2.12 -15.97 -5.60
N ARG A 174 -1.34 -17.00 -5.28
CA ARG A 174 -0.61 -17.12 -4.00
C ARG A 174 0.71 -16.36 -4.08
N PHE A 175 1.04 -15.63 -3.03
CA PHE A 175 2.29 -14.91 -2.85
C PHE A 175 3.02 -15.48 -1.63
N GLU A 176 4.32 -15.70 -1.78
CA GLU A 176 5.24 -16.18 -0.75
C GLU A 176 6.14 -15.01 -0.35
N VAL A 177 6.34 -14.80 0.96
CA VAL A 177 6.89 -13.55 1.50
C VAL A 177 8.11 -13.89 2.35
N TYR A 178 9.25 -13.33 1.97
CA TYR A 178 10.54 -13.57 2.60
C TYR A 178 11.13 -12.25 3.08
N ILE A 179 11.70 -12.26 4.29
CA ILE A 179 12.43 -11.13 4.87
C ILE A 179 13.87 -11.58 5.12
N TYR A 180 14.81 -10.70 4.83
CA TYR A 180 16.22 -10.84 5.21
C TYR A 180 16.62 -9.57 5.95
N VAL A 181 17.43 -9.72 6.99
CA VAL A 181 18.14 -8.59 7.61
C VAL A 181 19.62 -8.88 7.47
N THR A 182 20.36 -7.95 6.90
CA THR A 182 21.82 -8.03 6.73
C THR A 182 22.50 -6.83 7.37
N TRP A 183 23.74 -7.02 7.81
CA TRP A 183 24.61 -5.97 8.29
C TRP A 183 25.29 -5.26 7.12
N VAL A 184 25.46 -3.95 7.23
CA VAL A 184 26.05 -3.11 6.19
C VAL A 184 27.15 -2.24 6.80
N ASP A 185 28.36 -2.43 6.30
CA ASP A 185 29.53 -1.57 6.39
C ASP A 185 29.40 -0.47 5.31
N LEU A 186 29.60 0.80 5.67
CA LEU A 186 29.50 1.93 4.76
C LEU A 186 30.88 2.53 4.48
N GLU A 187 31.26 2.58 3.19
CA GLU A 187 32.57 3.04 2.66
C GLU A 187 32.97 4.52 2.95
N ARG A 188 32.39 5.15 3.98
CA ARG A 188 32.58 6.56 4.31
C ARG A 188 32.60 6.82 5.81
N ASP A 189 33.27 5.95 6.56
CA ASP A 189 34.03 6.38 7.73
C ASP A 189 35.10 7.43 7.33
N GLY A 190 35.71 8.06 8.32
CA GLY A 190 36.79 9.01 8.08
C GLY A 190 38.12 8.31 7.80
N THR A 191 38.64 8.35 6.57
CA THR A 191 40.01 7.88 6.23
C THR A 191 41.14 8.75 6.84
N GLY A 192 40.86 9.47 7.92
CA GLY A 192 41.82 10.16 8.78
C GLY A 192 41.74 9.60 10.19
N ALA A 193 42.83 9.00 10.66
CA ALA A 193 42.94 8.55 12.05
C ALA A 193 42.61 9.70 13.02
N MET A 194 41.89 9.37 14.11
CA MET A 194 41.02 10.25 14.91
C MET A 194 39.57 10.34 14.40
N ASP A 195 38.88 9.20 14.36
CA ASP A 195 37.45 9.14 14.65
C ASP A 195 37.24 8.33 15.94
N ALA A 196 36.28 8.72 16.77
CA ALA A 196 36.05 8.18 18.12
C ALA A 196 34.71 8.66 18.69
N ASP A 197 33.58 8.15 18.18
CA ASP A 197 32.26 8.34 18.80
C ASP A 197 31.27 7.18 18.45
N ASP A 198 31.73 5.93 18.54
CA ASP A 198 30.86 4.74 18.48
C ASP A 198 29.88 4.66 19.68
N GLY A 199 30.28 5.29 20.78
CA GLY A 199 29.57 5.36 22.06
C GLY A 199 30.13 4.43 23.15
N ASN A 200 31.17 3.63 22.87
CA ASN A 200 31.87 2.81 23.86
C ASN A 200 33.11 3.53 24.43
N GLY A 201 33.85 4.25 23.57
CA GLY A 201 34.95 5.13 23.99
C GLY A 201 36.32 4.46 24.20
N ASP A 202 36.57 3.27 23.65
CA ASP A 202 37.90 2.61 23.72
C ASP A 202 38.93 3.12 22.69
N GLY A 203 38.47 3.74 21.60
CA GLY A 203 39.32 4.41 20.59
C GLY A 203 39.95 3.49 19.56
N VAL A 204 39.31 2.36 19.24
CA VAL A 204 39.75 1.42 18.21
C VAL A 204 38.83 1.47 16.98
N SER A 205 39.40 1.53 15.78
CA SER A 205 38.66 1.29 14.52
C SER A 205 38.41 -0.21 14.37
N ASP A 206 37.13 -0.59 14.26
CA ASP A 206 36.70 -1.95 14.04
C ASP A 206 36.73 -2.31 12.56
N ALA A 207 37.76 -3.08 12.16
CA ALA A 207 37.94 -3.64 10.81
C ALA A 207 36.93 -4.78 10.51
N GLY A 208 35.65 -4.48 10.71
CA GLY A 208 34.50 -5.37 10.71
C GLY A 208 33.26 -4.75 11.37
N GLY A 209 33.20 -3.42 11.48
CA GLY A 209 32.05 -2.68 12.01
C GLY A 209 30.81 -2.82 11.13
N HIS A 210 29.65 -2.53 11.72
CA HIS A 210 28.33 -2.72 11.08
C HIS A 210 27.44 -1.49 11.36
N ASP A 211 27.72 -0.39 10.64
CA ASP A 211 27.08 0.93 10.81
C ASP A 211 25.55 0.89 10.69
N ALA A 212 25.08 0.02 9.81
CA ALA A 212 23.69 -0.04 9.39
C ALA A 212 23.21 -1.48 9.24
N LYS A 213 21.88 -1.62 9.18
CA LYS A 213 21.20 -2.86 8.81
C LYS A 213 20.37 -2.63 7.56
N ARG A 214 20.43 -3.55 6.61
CA ARG A 214 19.53 -3.59 5.46
C ARG A 214 18.43 -4.59 5.75
N VAL A 215 17.18 -4.14 5.71
CA VAL A 215 16.04 -5.06 5.60
C VAL A 215 15.74 -5.20 4.12
N THR A 216 15.71 -6.43 3.63
CA THR A 216 15.32 -6.77 2.25
C THR A 216 14.09 -7.66 2.30
N VAL A 217 12.99 -7.18 1.72
CA VAL A 217 11.76 -7.96 1.56
C VAL A 217 11.67 -8.47 0.13
N ALA A 218 11.47 -9.78 -0.04
CA ALA A 218 11.30 -10.44 -1.32
C ALA A 218 9.93 -11.14 -1.40
N ILE A 219 9.13 -10.76 -2.40
CA ILE A 219 7.79 -11.30 -2.62
C ILE A 219 7.80 -12.17 -3.88
N ARG A 220 7.59 -13.48 -3.72
CA ARG A 220 7.59 -14.47 -4.80
C ARG A 220 6.17 -14.87 -5.20
N TRP A 221 5.89 -14.98 -6.50
CA TRP A 221 4.62 -15.53 -6.99
C TRP A 221 4.76 -16.15 -8.39
N GLN A 222 3.72 -16.85 -8.84
CA GLN A 222 3.65 -17.44 -10.18
C GLN A 222 2.70 -16.62 -11.09
N GLU A 223 3.20 -16.15 -12.24
CA GLU A 223 2.36 -15.48 -13.25
C GLU A 223 1.44 -16.48 -13.98
N GLN A 224 0.37 -15.98 -14.62
CA GLN A 224 -0.55 -16.76 -15.46
C GLN A 224 0.16 -17.33 -16.71
N GLY A 225 0.85 -18.45 -16.51
CA GLY A 225 1.77 -19.08 -17.46
C GLY A 225 2.82 -19.97 -16.81
N GLY A 226 2.83 -20.11 -15.48
CA GLY A 226 3.71 -21.04 -14.75
C GLY A 226 5.09 -20.46 -14.42
N ARG A 227 5.45 -19.30 -14.96
CA ARG A 227 6.72 -18.63 -14.70
C ARG A 227 6.70 -17.91 -13.35
N TRP A 228 7.67 -18.22 -12.50
CA TRP A 228 7.91 -17.50 -11.25
C TRP A 228 8.36 -16.05 -11.47
N ARG A 229 8.08 -15.21 -10.49
CA ARG A 229 8.60 -13.85 -10.30
C ARG A 229 8.96 -13.64 -8.85
N VAL A 230 9.90 -12.72 -8.64
CA VAL A 230 10.22 -12.11 -7.36
C VAL A 230 10.22 -10.60 -7.57
N GLU A 231 9.54 -9.87 -6.70
CA GLU A 231 9.75 -8.42 -6.51
C GLU A 231 10.59 -8.27 -5.24
N ARG A 232 11.65 -7.44 -5.26
CA ARG A 232 12.47 -7.14 -4.07
C ARG A 232 12.35 -5.66 -3.71
N MET A 233 12.42 -5.36 -2.42
CA MET A 233 12.56 -4.00 -1.91
C MET A 233 13.47 -3.99 -0.69
N GLY A 234 14.53 -3.18 -0.72
CA GLY A 234 15.46 -2.98 0.38
C GLY A 234 15.30 -1.60 1.04
N SER A 235 15.60 -1.50 2.33
CA SER A 235 15.75 -0.23 3.04
C SER A 235 16.85 -0.32 4.09
N LEU A 236 17.54 0.80 4.36
CA LEU A 236 18.61 0.89 5.34
C LEU A 236 18.10 1.49 6.65
N PHE A 237 18.58 0.92 7.76
CA PHE A 237 18.27 1.28 9.13
C PHE A 237 19.60 1.57 9.86
N SER A 238 19.59 2.53 10.77
CA SER A 238 20.75 2.95 11.58
C SER A 238 20.25 3.35 12.96
N ASP A 239 21.14 3.38 13.96
CA ASP A 239 20.87 3.92 15.30
C ASP A 239 20.72 5.45 15.32
N GLY A 240 21.03 6.13 14.21
CA GLY A 240 20.92 7.57 14.04
C GLY A 240 22.21 8.34 14.37
N LYS A 241 23.32 7.68 14.71
CA LYS A 241 24.60 8.36 14.95
C LYS A 241 25.35 8.76 13.66
N ILE A 242 25.12 8.07 12.54
CA ILE A 242 25.86 8.26 11.28
C ILE A 242 25.81 9.73 10.82
N PRO A 243 26.96 10.46 10.77
CA PRO A 243 26.98 11.87 10.39
C PRO A 243 26.68 12.05 8.90
N TYR A 244 25.45 12.46 8.55
CA TYR A 244 25.06 12.69 7.15
C TYR A 244 25.74 13.94 6.54
N HIS A 245 26.98 13.78 6.08
CA HIS A 245 27.70 14.75 5.26
C HIS A 245 27.17 14.74 3.82
N GLY A 246 25.92 15.16 3.63
CA GLY A 246 25.29 15.30 2.33
C GLY A 246 26.11 16.19 1.38
N THR A 247 26.37 15.69 0.17
CA THR A 247 27.02 16.48 -0.88
C THR A 247 26.10 17.60 -1.33
N THR A 248 26.66 18.80 -1.50
CA THR A 248 25.87 20.02 -1.71
C THR A 248 25.13 20.02 -3.05
N GLY A 249 23.82 19.79 -3.00
CA GLY A 249 22.89 20.17 -4.06
C GLY A 249 22.89 19.31 -5.32
N SER A 250 22.40 18.07 -5.22
CA SER A 250 21.81 17.39 -6.38
C SER A 250 20.31 17.68 -6.41
N ALA A 251 19.83 18.37 -7.45
CA ALA A 251 18.40 18.64 -7.62
C ALA A 251 17.66 17.36 -8.02
N ALA A 252 16.47 17.13 -7.45
CA ALA A 252 15.66 15.95 -7.76
C ALA A 252 15.34 15.88 -9.27
N PRO A 253 15.53 14.73 -9.93
CA PRO A 253 15.22 14.59 -11.35
C PRO A 253 13.70 14.72 -11.58
N PRO A 254 13.26 15.38 -12.67
CA PRO A 254 11.84 15.61 -12.92
C PRO A 254 11.09 14.32 -13.27
N THR A 255 10.42 13.72 -12.30
CA THR A 255 9.64 12.48 -12.44
C THR A 255 8.25 12.76 -13.02
N SER A 256 8.13 12.75 -14.34
CA SER A 256 6.84 12.81 -15.05
C SER A 256 6.09 11.46 -15.00
N SER A 257 5.56 11.11 -13.83
CA SER A 257 4.62 10.00 -13.66
C SER A 257 3.16 10.49 -13.71
N PRO A 258 2.23 9.80 -14.41
CA PRO A 258 0.81 10.16 -14.40
C PRO A 258 0.18 9.80 -13.05
N SER A 259 0.26 10.73 -12.10
CA SER A 259 -0.38 10.61 -10.79
C SER A 259 -1.89 10.34 -10.94
N PRO A 260 -2.47 9.33 -10.26
CA PRO A 260 -3.92 9.23 -10.15
C PRO A 260 -4.44 10.48 -9.43
N SER A 261 -5.46 11.13 -10.01
CA SER A 261 -5.93 12.44 -9.55
C SER A 261 -6.15 12.46 -8.03
N PRO A 262 -5.34 13.21 -7.26
CA PRO A 262 -5.50 13.25 -5.81
C PRO A 262 -6.84 13.89 -5.46
N SER A 263 -7.49 13.35 -4.43
CA SER A 263 -8.47 14.10 -3.65
C SER A 263 -7.77 15.37 -3.12
N PRO A 264 -8.40 16.55 -3.09
CA PRO A 264 -7.68 17.82 -2.96
C PRO A 264 -7.03 18.02 -1.59
N THR A 265 -5.78 17.60 -1.44
CA THR A 265 -4.92 17.97 -0.32
C THR A 265 -4.80 19.49 -0.23
N PRO A 266 -5.24 20.14 0.86
CA PRO A 266 -5.15 21.59 0.99
C PRO A 266 -3.70 22.04 1.17
N SER A 267 -3.28 23.09 0.46
CA SER A 267 -1.94 23.67 0.61
C SER A 267 -1.72 24.20 2.04
N PRO A 268 -0.60 23.88 2.71
CA PRO A 268 -0.32 24.35 4.07
C PRO A 268 0.14 25.81 4.08
N THR A 269 -0.80 26.74 3.87
CA THR A 269 -0.55 28.19 3.92
C THR A 269 -1.22 28.83 5.13
N GLY A 270 -0.60 28.65 6.30
CA GLY A 270 -0.94 29.35 7.55
C GLY A 270 0.34 29.72 8.29
N THR A 271 0.36 30.91 8.90
CA THR A 271 1.53 31.48 9.60
C THR A 271 1.37 31.54 11.12
N GLY A 272 0.25 31.01 11.64
CA GLY A 272 -0.02 30.87 13.07
C GLY A 272 0.55 29.59 13.70
N PRO A 273 0.03 29.20 14.88
CA PRO A 273 0.54 28.09 15.70
C PRO A 273 0.71 26.76 14.97
N THR A 274 1.81 26.06 15.24
CA THR A 274 2.01 24.68 14.79
C THR A 274 1.68 23.68 15.91
N GLY A 275 1.46 22.42 15.54
CA GLY A 275 1.17 21.35 16.47
C GLY A 275 0.93 20.01 15.77
N THR A 276 0.72 18.97 16.57
CA THR A 276 0.40 17.60 16.13
C THR A 276 -1.04 17.24 16.47
N LEU A 277 -1.59 16.28 15.73
CA LEU A 277 -2.87 15.63 15.97
C LEU A 277 -2.60 14.11 16.04
N THR A 278 -3.22 13.41 16.99
CA THR A 278 -3.27 11.94 16.99
C THR A 278 -4.69 11.43 17.26
N ILE A 279 -5.12 10.41 16.51
CA ILE A 279 -6.41 9.74 16.64
C ILE A 279 -6.24 8.51 17.54
N ALA A 280 -7.14 8.33 18.51
CA ALA A 280 -7.19 7.15 19.39
C ALA A 280 -5.85 6.78 20.09
N ASN A 281 -4.98 7.78 20.31
CA ASN A 281 -3.60 7.65 20.80
C ASN A 281 -2.62 6.93 19.84
N GLY A 282 -2.84 7.04 18.53
CA GLY A 282 -2.00 6.41 17.50
C GLY A 282 -2.41 4.97 17.16
N ALA A 283 -3.67 4.60 17.41
CA ALA A 283 -4.17 3.28 17.04
C ALA A 283 -4.45 3.22 15.52
N GLN A 284 -3.91 2.23 14.83
CA GLN A 284 -4.07 2.05 13.38
C GLN A 284 -5.52 1.69 12.98
N TYR A 285 -6.27 1.05 13.88
CA TYR A 285 -7.63 0.56 13.65
C TYR A 285 -8.59 0.98 14.77
N THR A 286 -9.88 1.12 14.45
CA THR A 286 -10.97 1.32 15.42
C THR A 286 -12.25 0.63 14.97
N THR A 287 -12.98 0.03 15.91
CA THR A 287 -14.34 -0.49 15.72
C THR A 287 -15.44 0.54 16.05
N SER A 288 -15.03 1.77 16.39
CA SER A 288 -15.91 2.86 16.80
C SER A 288 -15.75 4.08 15.89
N THR A 289 -16.88 4.58 15.39
CA THR A 289 -16.96 5.90 14.73
C THR A 289 -16.69 7.06 15.69
N ILE A 290 -16.79 6.83 17.00
CA ILE A 290 -16.46 7.82 18.04
C ILE A 290 -15.05 7.55 18.55
N VAL A 291 -14.15 8.51 18.38
CA VAL A 291 -12.73 8.42 18.75
C VAL A 291 -12.30 9.62 19.59
N THR A 292 -11.23 9.45 20.38
CA THR A 292 -10.54 10.57 21.01
C THR A 292 -9.53 11.15 20.03
N ILE A 293 -9.52 12.47 19.86
CA ILE A 293 -8.46 13.21 19.17
C ILE A 293 -7.63 13.91 20.23
N THR A 294 -6.32 13.69 20.24
CA THR A 294 -5.37 14.43 21.05
C THR A 294 -4.62 15.42 20.17
N LEU A 295 -4.56 16.68 20.60
CA LEU A 295 -3.95 17.80 19.90
C LEU A 295 -2.85 18.37 20.80
N CYS A 296 -1.63 18.51 20.29
CA CYS A 296 -0.52 19.10 21.03
C CYS A 296 0.08 20.28 20.27
N SER A 297 0.19 21.42 20.94
CA SER A 297 0.74 22.68 20.44
C SER A 297 1.26 23.48 21.63
N ASN A 298 2.42 24.12 21.44
CA ASN A 298 3.07 24.92 22.47
C ASN A 298 2.41 26.29 22.66
N ASP A 299 1.59 26.74 21.71
CA ASP A 299 1.27 28.16 21.59
C ASP A 299 -0.16 28.49 21.11
N ALA A 300 -0.95 27.50 20.68
CA ALA A 300 -2.36 27.67 20.35
C ALA A 300 -3.23 28.19 21.52
N THR A 301 -4.32 28.88 21.20
CA THR A 301 -5.41 29.27 22.12
C THR A 301 -6.78 28.72 21.69
N GLU A 302 -6.93 28.37 20.42
CA GLU A 302 -8.10 27.66 19.89
C GLU A 302 -7.66 26.62 18.84
N TYR A 303 -8.52 25.67 18.52
CA TYR A 303 -8.35 24.71 17.43
C TYR A 303 -9.64 24.54 16.63
N GLN A 304 -9.52 23.92 15.45
CA GLN A 304 -10.65 23.39 14.67
C GLN A 304 -10.30 21.99 14.14
N LEU A 305 -11.32 21.15 13.96
CA LEU A 305 -11.23 19.83 13.33
C LEU A 305 -12.05 19.77 12.03
N SER A 306 -11.70 18.84 11.14
CA SER A 306 -12.31 18.63 9.83
C SER A 306 -12.12 17.18 9.33
N ASN A 307 -13.06 16.71 8.51
CA ASN A 307 -13.01 15.40 7.84
C ASN A 307 -12.46 15.45 6.41
N ASP A 308 -12.31 16.64 5.82
CA ASP A 308 -11.99 16.86 4.40
C ASP A 308 -10.86 17.88 4.17
N GLY A 309 -10.35 18.50 5.25
CA GLY A 309 -9.35 19.57 5.20
C GLY A 309 -9.88 20.93 4.69
N ALA A 310 -11.13 20.99 4.23
CA ALA A 310 -11.72 22.13 3.54
C ALA A 310 -12.90 22.74 4.31
N THR A 311 -13.78 21.88 4.84
CA THR A 311 -14.93 22.21 5.69
C THR A 311 -14.54 22.03 7.15
N TRP A 312 -14.48 23.12 7.91
CA TRP A 312 -13.98 23.12 9.29
C TRP A 312 -15.12 23.33 10.29
N GLY A 313 -15.09 22.58 11.39
CA GLY A 313 -16.03 22.71 12.50
C GLY A 313 -15.91 24.06 13.22
N ALA A 314 -16.75 24.29 14.24
CA ALA A 314 -16.62 25.47 15.10
C ALA A 314 -15.23 25.53 15.75
N LYS A 315 -14.74 26.75 16.02
CA LYS A 315 -13.53 26.92 16.86
C LYS A 315 -13.81 26.38 18.26
N GLN A 316 -12.85 25.67 18.83
CA GLN A 316 -12.90 25.11 20.17
C GLN A 316 -11.71 25.63 20.99
N GLY A 317 -11.94 25.96 22.27
CA GLY A 317 -10.88 26.50 23.14
C GLY A 317 -9.77 25.48 23.39
N TYR A 318 -8.52 25.95 23.36
CA TYR A 318 -7.33 25.14 23.61
C TYR A 318 -6.65 25.56 24.91
N SER A 319 -6.14 24.61 25.70
CA SER A 319 -5.51 24.89 27.00
C SER A 319 -4.49 23.81 27.41
N GLY A 320 -3.33 24.25 27.91
CA GLY A 320 -2.20 23.36 28.23
C GLY A 320 -1.36 23.03 26.99
N SER A 321 -0.31 22.21 27.16
CA SER A 321 0.58 21.81 26.06
C SER A 321 -0.04 20.76 25.12
N CYS A 322 -1.04 20.02 25.61
CA CYS A 322 -1.89 19.13 24.84
C CYS A 322 -3.34 19.20 25.37
N THR A 323 -4.32 18.94 24.51
CA THR A 323 -5.72 18.75 24.88
C THR A 323 -6.33 17.56 24.15
N SER A 324 -7.33 16.91 24.74
CA SER A 324 -8.01 15.75 24.14
C SER A 324 -9.52 16.00 24.05
N THR A 325 -10.12 15.64 22.93
CA THR A 325 -11.55 15.86 22.64
C THR A 325 -12.18 14.62 22.00
N ILE A 326 -13.50 14.49 22.12
CA ILE A 326 -14.25 13.42 21.45
C ILE A 326 -14.63 13.91 20.06
N TYR A 327 -14.45 13.05 19.05
CA TYR A 327 -14.74 13.34 17.65
C TYR A 327 -15.48 12.17 17.00
N THR A 328 -16.29 12.47 15.99
CA THR A 328 -17.09 11.47 15.26
C THR A 328 -16.61 11.40 13.80
N LEU A 329 -16.04 10.25 13.44
CA LEU A 329 -15.61 9.92 12.09
C LEU A 329 -16.80 9.77 11.13
N PRO A 330 -16.60 9.98 9.82
CA PRO A 330 -17.57 9.60 8.79
C PRO A 330 -17.95 8.11 8.89
N PRO A 331 -19.23 7.74 8.70
CA PRO A 331 -19.68 6.35 8.79
C PRO A 331 -19.25 5.50 7.58
N GLY A 332 -19.21 4.17 7.79
CA GLY A 332 -18.77 3.18 6.81
C GLY A 332 -17.28 2.90 6.89
N ASP A 333 -16.89 1.65 6.66
CA ASP A 333 -15.54 1.15 6.94
C ASP A 333 -14.44 1.72 6.02
N GLY A 334 -13.19 1.32 6.24
CA GLY A 334 -11.99 1.79 5.56
C GLY A 334 -11.34 3.01 6.23
N GLU A 335 -10.29 3.53 5.59
CA GLU A 335 -9.51 4.67 6.11
C GLU A 335 -10.37 5.93 6.34
N LYS A 336 -10.02 6.69 7.39
CA LYS A 336 -10.59 7.97 7.80
C LYS A 336 -9.44 8.92 8.15
N THR A 337 -9.40 10.08 7.51
CA THR A 337 -8.46 11.16 7.84
C THR A 337 -9.15 12.18 8.75
N VAL A 338 -8.48 12.62 9.82
CA VAL A 338 -8.93 13.77 10.62
C VAL A 338 -7.90 14.88 10.51
N TRP A 339 -8.36 16.05 10.06
CA TRP A 339 -7.56 17.26 9.91
C TRP A 339 -7.75 18.18 11.12
N GLY A 340 -6.65 18.73 11.63
CA GLY A 340 -6.62 19.72 12.69
C GLY A 340 -5.91 20.99 12.27
N ARG A 341 -6.34 22.13 12.79
CA ARG A 341 -5.57 23.39 12.68
C ARG A 341 -5.69 24.23 13.93
N PHE A 342 -4.60 24.91 14.25
CA PHE A 342 -4.46 25.68 15.47
C PHE A 342 -4.57 27.19 15.21
N TRP A 343 -5.00 27.94 16.22
CA TRP A 343 -5.22 29.39 16.15
C TRP A 343 -4.65 30.10 17.36
N ARG A 344 -4.15 31.32 17.13
CA ARG A 344 -3.75 32.30 18.15
C ARG A 344 -4.09 33.69 17.62
N ASN A 345 -4.81 34.50 18.39
CA ASN A 345 -5.16 35.89 18.03
C ASN A 345 -5.69 36.03 16.58
N ASP A 346 -6.69 35.20 16.23
CA ASP A 346 -7.26 35.08 14.88
C ASP A 346 -6.27 34.79 13.72
N THR A 347 -5.03 34.42 14.03
CA THR A 347 -4.04 33.92 13.08
C THR A 347 -4.08 32.39 13.08
N VAL A 348 -4.30 31.78 11.91
CA VAL A 348 -4.38 30.33 11.72
C VAL A 348 -3.03 29.74 11.31
N GLY A 349 -2.66 28.62 11.92
CA GLY A 349 -1.50 27.81 11.55
C GLY A 349 -1.71 26.95 10.30
N PRO A 350 -0.68 26.23 9.85
CA PRO A 350 -0.85 25.17 8.86
C PRO A 350 -1.77 24.08 9.42
N ALA A 351 -2.48 23.38 8.52
CA ALA A 351 -3.21 22.18 8.90
C ALA A 351 -2.25 21.01 9.15
N THR A 352 -2.58 20.18 10.14
CA THR A 352 -2.00 18.87 10.41
C THR A 352 -3.09 17.80 10.24
N SER A 353 -2.72 16.53 10.11
CA SER A 353 -3.66 15.43 9.90
C SER A 353 -3.10 14.12 10.42
N ASP A 354 -4.00 13.21 10.78
CA ASP A 354 -3.71 11.82 11.11
C ASP A 354 -4.75 10.90 10.45
N THR A 355 -4.46 9.59 10.36
CA THR A 355 -5.34 8.59 9.73
C THR A 355 -5.61 7.40 10.64
N ILE A 356 -6.82 6.84 10.54
CA ILE A 356 -7.20 5.59 11.19
C ILE A 356 -8.07 4.75 10.26
N VAL A 357 -7.95 3.43 10.32
CA VAL A 357 -8.90 2.53 9.63
C VAL A 357 -10.10 2.31 10.56
N LEU A 358 -11.28 2.79 10.15
CA LEU A 358 -12.54 2.38 10.76
C LEU A 358 -12.92 1.03 10.18
N ASP A 359 -13.15 0.03 11.02
CA ASP A 359 -13.65 -1.28 10.61
C ASP A 359 -14.66 -1.81 11.63
N THR A 360 -15.92 -1.87 11.21
CA THR A 360 -17.07 -2.31 12.00
C THR A 360 -17.63 -3.65 11.52
N THR A 361 -16.96 -4.34 10.60
CA THR A 361 -17.45 -5.56 9.93
C THR A 361 -16.73 -6.81 10.47
N PRO A 362 -17.36 -7.65 11.32
CA PRO A 362 -16.68 -8.80 11.90
C PRO A 362 -16.35 -9.90 10.89
N PRO A 363 -15.26 -10.67 11.09
CA PRO A 363 -14.92 -11.81 10.26
C PRO A 363 -16.01 -12.88 10.21
N ASN A 364 -15.96 -13.72 9.17
CA ASN A 364 -16.76 -14.92 9.10
C ASN A 364 -16.43 -15.90 10.24
N ALA A 365 -17.42 -16.67 10.71
CA ALA A 365 -17.25 -17.58 11.84
C ALA A 365 -16.39 -18.81 11.48
N PRO A 366 -15.52 -19.29 12.39
CA PRO A 366 -14.86 -20.59 12.24
C PRO A 366 -15.87 -21.73 12.33
N SER A 367 -15.56 -22.88 11.71
CA SER A 367 -16.49 -24.00 11.60
C SER A 367 -15.84 -25.34 11.94
N GLY A 368 -16.65 -26.36 12.22
CA GLY A 368 -16.15 -27.72 12.48
C GLY A 368 -15.22 -27.81 13.70
N LEU A 369 -15.50 -27.03 14.75
CA LEU A 369 -14.76 -27.14 16.01
C LEU A 369 -14.92 -28.56 16.57
N THR A 370 -13.80 -29.14 17.00
CA THR A 370 -13.67 -30.43 17.66
C THR A 370 -12.78 -30.27 18.90
N ALA A 371 -12.98 -31.11 19.91
CA ALA A 371 -12.16 -31.14 21.11
C ALA A 371 -11.90 -32.59 21.56
N THR A 372 -10.65 -32.89 21.91
CA THR A 372 -10.20 -34.22 22.36
C THR A 372 -9.46 -34.09 23.68
N ARG A 373 -9.90 -34.82 24.71
CA ARG A 373 -9.22 -34.86 26.02
C ARG A 373 -8.08 -35.85 26.01
N SER A 374 -6.93 -35.46 26.55
CA SER A 374 -5.82 -36.39 26.78
C SER A 374 -6.19 -37.49 27.79
N SER A 375 -5.50 -38.63 27.69
CA SER A 375 -5.73 -39.81 28.55
C SER A 375 -5.53 -39.50 30.04
N ASN A 376 -4.55 -38.65 30.36
CA ASN A 376 -4.26 -38.18 31.72
C ASN A 376 -5.25 -37.09 32.24
N LYS A 377 -6.22 -36.68 31.41
CA LYS A 377 -7.27 -35.67 31.69
C LYS A 377 -6.77 -34.25 31.99
N LYS A 378 -5.48 -33.96 31.87
CA LYS A 378 -4.89 -32.64 32.13
C LYS A 378 -5.07 -31.64 30.99
N THR A 379 -5.22 -32.11 29.75
CA THR A 379 -5.29 -31.22 28.58
C THR A 379 -6.47 -31.54 27.67
N VAL A 380 -6.95 -30.52 26.98
CA VAL A 380 -7.90 -30.61 25.87
C VAL A 380 -7.23 -30.02 24.63
N THR A 381 -7.09 -30.82 23.57
CA THR A 381 -6.66 -30.33 22.26
C THR A 381 -7.87 -30.05 21.40
N LEU A 382 -7.97 -28.82 20.90
CA LEU A 382 -9.03 -28.32 20.03
C LEU A 382 -8.50 -28.13 18.61
N SER A 383 -9.37 -28.36 17.63
CA SER A 383 -9.10 -28.14 16.21
C SER A 383 -10.37 -27.70 15.49
N TRP A 384 -10.25 -26.74 14.58
CA TRP A 384 -11.35 -26.19 13.78
C TRP A 384 -10.91 -25.96 12.33
N SER A 385 -11.89 -25.65 11.48
CA SER A 385 -11.68 -25.14 10.12
C SER A 385 -11.73 -23.62 10.12
N ALA A 386 -10.83 -22.99 9.36
CA ALA A 386 -10.85 -21.55 9.11
C ALA A 386 -12.17 -21.10 8.45
N PRO A 387 -12.55 -19.82 8.56
CA PRO A 387 -13.71 -19.27 7.86
C PRO A 387 -13.56 -19.38 6.34
N SER A 388 -14.67 -19.52 5.63
CA SER A 388 -14.69 -19.60 4.17
C SER A 388 -15.87 -18.81 3.59
N PRO A 389 -15.63 -17.72 2.83
CA PRO A 389 -14.31 -17.12 2.59
C PRO A 389 -13.67 -16.59 3.90
N PRO A 390 -12.33 -16.48 3.96
CA PRO A 390 -11.66 -15.67 4.97
C PRO A 390 -11.84 -14.18 4.65
N SER A 391 -11.84 -13.33 5.67
CA SER A 391 -11.69 -11.87 5.49
C SER A 391 -10.20 -11.52 5.30
N GLY A 392 -9.91 -10.39 4.65
CA GLY A 392 -8.52 -10.00 4.29
C GLY A 392 -7.72 -9.40 5.46
N ASP A 393 -8.43 -9.16 6.56
CA ASP A 393 -8.12 -8.44 7.79
C ASP A 393 -8.05 -9.39 9.00
N GLN A 394 -8.34 -10.69 8.83
CA GLN A 394 -8.42 -11.65 9.92
C GLN A 394 -7.05 -11.85 10.61
N ALA A 395 -6.94 -11.41 11.86
CA ALA A 395 -5.72 -11.45 12.66
C ALA A 395 -5.53 -12.76 13.44
N GLY A 396 -6.60 -13.50 13.75
CA GLY A 396 -6.48 -14.78 14.45
C GLY A 396 -7.79 -15.39 14.93
N TYR A 397 -7.70 -16.12 16.06
CA TYR A 397 -8.81 -16.80 16.72
C TYR A 397 -8.77 -16.61 18.24
N ARG A 398 -9.94 -16.55 18.89
CA ARG A 398 -10.08 -16.61 20.35
C ARG A 398 -10.92 -17.83 20.73
N VAL A 399 -10.35 -18.72 21.54
CA VAL A 399 -11.06 -19.88 22.10
C VAL A 399 -11.58 -19.51 23.48
N TYR A 400 -12.85 -19.84 23.74
CA TYR A 400 -13.50 -19.63 25.02
C TYR A 400 -13.93 -20.97 25.62
N ARG A 401 -13.83 -21.07 26.95
CA ARG A 401 -14.17 -22.26 27.74
C ARG A 401 -15.13 -21.90 28.87
N ARG A 402 -16.10 -22.78 29.15
CA ARG A 402 -16.78 -22.85 30.46
C ARG A 402 -16.75 -24.26 31.02
N ALA A 403 -16.86 -24.41 32.33
CA ALA A 403 -17.26 -25.69 32.92
C ALA A 403 -18.75 -25.90 32.64
N THR A 404 -19.20 -27.13 32.33
CA THR A 404 -20.63 -27.42 32.11
C THR A 404 -21.49 -27.23 33.37
N THR A 405 -20.86 -27.08 34.54
CA THR A 405 -21.48 -26.76 35.83
C THR A 405 -21.51 -25.26 36.14
N GLY A 406 -20.96 -24.41 35.27
CA GLY A 406 -20.88 -22.95 35.43
C GLY A 406 -21.51 -22.19 34.25
N SER A 407 -21.83 -20.92 34.48
CA SER A 407 -22.43 -20.03 33.48
C SER A 407 -21.40 -19.21 32.69
N THR A 408 -20.28 -18.87 33.32
CA THR A 408 -19.30 -17.91 32.80
C THR A 408 -18.32 -18.53 31.80
N TRP A 409 -18.15 -17.88 30.65
CA TRP A 409 -17.10 -18.16 29.68
C TRP A 409 -15.80 -17.43 30.06
N VAL A 410 -14.67 -18.11 29.87
CA VAL A 410 -13.32 -17.61 30.15
C VAL A 410 -12.45 -17.84 28.91
N PRO A 411 -11.66 -16.86 28.45
CA PRO A 411 -10.75 -17.06 27.32
C PRO A 411 -9.66 -18.10 27.64
N VAL A 412 -9.21 -18.80 26.61
CA VAL A 412 -8.12 -19.78 26.67
C VAL A 412 -6.91 -19.22 25.94
N SER A 413 -5.75 -19.21 26.60
CA SER A 413 -4.48 -18.79 26.00
C SER A 413 -3.96 -19.85 25.04
N CYS A 414 -4.31 -19.72 23.76
CA CYS A 414 -3.80 -20.56 22.67
C CYS A 414 -2.45 -20.02 22.17
N GLY A 415 -1.51 -20.93 21.86
CA GLY A 415 -0.23 -20.56 21.25
C GLY A 415 -0.37 -20.36 19.74
N GLY A 416 -0.32 -19.11 19.29
CA GLY A 416 -0.33 -18.74 17.86
C GLY A 416 -1.71 -18.57 17.24
N THR A 417 -1.73 -18.21 15.95
CA THR A 417 -2.91 -17.84 15.16
C THR A 417 -3.47 -18.99 14.30
N GLY A 418 -2.94 -20.20 14.44
CA GLY A 418 -3.36 -21.39 13.69
C GLY A 418 -4.76 -21.90 14.09
N THR A 419 -5.27 -22.89 13.36
CA THR A 419 -6.61 -23.46 13.58
C THR A 419 -6.67 -24.57 14.65
N THR A 420 -5.74 -24.55 15.61
CA THR A 420 -5.65 -25.51 16.71
C THR A 420 -5.30 -24.81 18.01
N CYS A 421 -5.67 -25.42 19.14
CA CYS A 421 -5.32 -24.93 20.48
C CYS A 421 -5.13 -26.10 21.43
N THR A 422 -4.26 -25.98 22.42
CA THR A 422 -4.17 -26.95 23.53
C THR A 422 -4.37 -26.21 24.85
N ASP A 423 -5.46 -26.55 25.53
CA ASP A 423 -5.85 -26.00 26.82
C ASP A 423 -5.35 -26.91 27.95
N ASP A 424 -4.60 -26.36 28.91
CA ASP A 424 -4.24 -27.05 30.15
C ASP A 424 -5.31 -26.79 31.23
N VAL A 425 -6.13 -27.81 31.48
CA VAL A 425 -7.16 -27.79 32.52
C VAL A 425 -6.61 -28.22 33.88
N SER A 426 -5.36 -28.67 34.01
CA SER A 426 -4.85 -29.26 35.26
C SER A 426 -4.75 -28.31 36.45
N GLY A 427 -4.69 -26.99 36.19
CA GLY A 427 -4.80 -25.94 37.22
C GLY A 427 -6.24 -25.66 37.68
N GLN A 428 -7.26 -26.27 37.07
CA GLN A 428 -8.67 -26.02 37.37
C GLN A 428 -9.19 -26.94 38.49
N SER A 429 -10.06 -26.42 39.35
CA SER A 429 -10.68 -27.24 40.39
C SER A 429 -11.55 -28.36 39.79
N GLY A 430 -11.33 -29.60 40.25
CA GLY A 430 -12.09 -30.77 39.78
C GLY A 430 -11.78 -31.24 38.36
N TYR A 431 -10.70 -30.79 37.71
CA TYR A 431 -10.41 -30.99 36.27
C TYR A 431 -10.49 -32.43 35.72
N GLN A 432 -10.43 -33.47 36.57
CA GLN A 432 -10.58 -34.87 36.16
C GLN A 432 -12.05 -35.33 36.02
N ARG A 433 -13.00 -34.55 36.55
CA ARG A 433 -14.44 -34.86 36.63
C ARG A 433 -15.33 -33.76 36.05
N THR A 434 -14.82 -32.54 35.92
CA THR A 434 -15.48 -31.42 35.25
C THR A 434 -15.49 -31.65 33.74
N ASN A 435 -16.66 -31.70 33.12
CA ASN A 435 -16.76 -31.56 31.66
C ASN A 435 -16.64 -30.07 31.30
N TYR A 436 -15.96 -29.78 30.20
CA TYR A 436 -15.77 -28.44 29.69
C TYR A 436 -16.47 -28.27 28.35
N GLU A 437 -17.07 -27.10 28.15
CA GLU A 437 -17.71 -26.70 26.91
C GLU A 437 -16.87 -25.58 26.28
N TYR A 438 -16.68 -25.62 24.96
CA TYR A 438 -15.83 -24.69 24.21
C TYR A 438 -16.53 -24.16 22.96
N TYR A 439 -16.22 -22.91 22.59
CA TYR A 439 -16.41 -22.35 21.26
C TYR A 439 -15.15 -21.58 20.82
N VAL A 440 -15.06 -21.27 19.52
CA VAL A 440 -14.02 -20.39 18.96
C VAL A 440 -14.68 -19.29 18.12
N VAL A 441 -14.08 -18.11 18.11
CA VAL A 441 -14.38 -17.00 17.19
C VAL A 441 -13.12 -16.62 16.41
N ALA A 442 -13.29 -16.09 15.20
CA ALA A 442 -12.25 -15.36 14.50
C ALA A 442 -12.24 -13.90 14.98
N TYR A 443 -11.11 -13.21 14.86
CA TYR A 443 -11.02 -11.76 15.06
C TYR A 443 -10.11 -11.09 14.02
N ASP A 444 -10.38 -9.83 13.72
CA ASP A 444 -9.64 -8.99 12.77
C ASP A 444 -8.59 -8.07 13.42
N LEU A 445 -7.89 -7.28 12.61
CA LEU A 445 -6.90 -6.29 13.07
C LEU A 445 -7.51 -5.11 13.85
N ALA A 446 -8.83 -4.85 13.73
CA ALA A 446 -9.53 -3.84 14.52
C ALA A 446 -10.02 -4.36 15.88
N GLY A 447 -10.16 -5.68 16.01
CA GLY A 447 -10.65 -6.38 17.20
C GLY A 447 -12.14 -6.72 17.18
N ASN A 448 -12.83 -6.69 16.03
CA ASN A 448 -14.18 -7.27 15.99
C ASN A 448 -14.10 -8.80 16.13
N GLU A 449 -15.07 -9.41 16.82
CA GLU A 449 -15.16 -10.87 16.96
C GLU A 449 -16.29 -11.43 16.09
N SER A 450 -16.03 -12.54 15.39
CA SER A 450 -17.02 -13.25 14.59
C SER A 450 -18.17 -13.79 15.44
N ALA A 451 -19.24 -14.25 14.78
CA ALA A 451 -20.17 -15.17 15.41
C ALA A 451 -19.44 -16.44 15.90
N GLN A 452 -19.99 -17.09 16.94
CA GLN A 452 -19.42 -18.28 17.58
C GLN A 452 -19.45 -19.49 16.65
N SER A 453 -18.42 -20.34 16.73
CA SER A 453 -18.42 -21.68 16.11
C SER A 453 -19.53 -22.57 16.68
N ASN A 454 -19.67 -23.79 16.15
CA ASN A 454 -20.35 -24.85 16.88
C ASN A 454 -19.69 -25.05 18.26
N HIS A 455 -20.49 -25.34 19.28
CA HIS A 455 -19.99 -25.69 20.60
C HIS A 455 -19.56 -27.16 20.65
N VAL A 456 -18.60 -27.48 21.53
CA VAL A 456 -18.17 -28.86 21.82
C VAL A 456 -18.00 -29.09 23.31
N THR A 457 -18.32 -30.30 23.80
CA THR A 457 -18.24 -30.70 25.21
C THR A 457 -17.34 -31.92 25.39
N VAL A 458 -16.46 -31.89 26.39
CA VAL A 458 -15.33 -32.84 26.55
C VAL A 458 -14.89 -33.03 28.00
#